data_AF-A0A9E1UVS2-F1
#
_entry.id   AF-A0A9E1UVS2-F1
#
_cell.length_a   1.000
_cell.length_b   1.000
_cell.length_c   1.000
_cell.angle_alpha   90.00
_cell.angle_beta   90.00
_cell.angle_gamma   90.00
#
_symmetry.space_group_name_H-M   'P 1'
#
loop_
_entity.id
_entity.type
_entity.pdbx_description
1 polymer ?
#
loop_
_entity_poly.entity_id
_entity_poly.type
_entity_poly.pdbx_seq_one_letter_code
_entity_poly.pdbx_strand_id
1 'polypeptide(L)' 'MFGISSFGIWSAYLLCIVSALICVVYGAVNWNKGDEALKDEDLDWAKEEKTEVEDAL' A
#
# COMPACT_ATOMS: atom_id res chain seq x y z
N MET A 1 -1.15 -36.46 -21.04
CA MET A 1 -1.40 -35.20 -20.31
C MET A 1 -1.59 -35.50 -18.83
N PHE A 2 -0.50 -35.74 -18.08
CA PHE A 2 -0.47 -35.80 -16.60
C PHE A 2 0.95 -35.42 -16.15
N GLY A 3 1.35 -34.18 -16.42
CA GLY A 3 2.74 -33.73 -16.38
C GLY A 3 3.04 -32.76 -15.24
N ILE A 4 2.72 -33.11 -14.01
CA ILE A 4 3.19 -32.38 -12.82
C ILE A 4 4.59 -32.91 -12.42
N SER A 5 5.47 -33.14 -13.41
CA SER A 5 6.72 -33.88 -13.24
C SER A 5 7.98 -33.06 -13.52
N SER A 6 7.86 -31.81 -13.99
CA SER A 6 9.02 -30.95 -14.19
C SER A 6 9.10 -29.95 -13.04
N PHE A 7 10.14 -30.11 -12.21
CA PHE A 7 10.57 -29.18 -11.16
C PHE A 7 10.43 -27.69 -11.57
N GLY A 8 10.66 -27.38 -12.85
CA GLY A 8 10.49 -26.04 -13.43
C GLY A 8 9.09 -25.41 -13.29
N ILE A 9 8.01 -26.21 -13.40
CA ILE A 9 6.64 -25.68 -13.28
C ILE A 9 6.35 -25.36 -11.81
N TRP A 10 6.71 -26.26 -10.91
CA TRP A 10 6.55 -26.03 -9.47
C TRP A 10 7.37 -24.83 -8.99
N SER A 11 8.61 -24.69 -9.46
CA SER A 11 9.45 -23.52 -9.15
C SER A 11 8.87 -22.23 -9.73
N ALA A 12 8.25 -22.26 -10.92
CA ALA A 12 7.63 -21.09 -11.52
C ALA A 12 6.44 -20.60 -10.68
N TYR A 13 5.57 -21.51 -10.23
CA TYR A 13 4.48 -21.14 -9.30
C TYR A 13 5.03 -20.58 -7.99
N LEU A 14 6.04 -21.21 -7.41
CA LEU A 14 6.65 -20.74 -6.17
C LEU A 14 7.29 -19.35 -6.33
N LEU A 15 7.99 -19.11 -7.43
CA LEU A 15 8.56 -17.80 -7.78
C LEU A 15 7.47 -16.73 -7.96
N CYS A 16 6.36 -17.05 -8.63
CA CYS A 16 5.25 -16.11 -8.78
C CYS A 16 4.65 -15.72 -7.43
N ILE A 17 4.45 -16.68 -6.53
CA ILE A 17 3.93 -16.43 -5.18
C ILE A 17 4.91 -15.57 -4.39
N VAL A 18 6.20 -15.90 -4.40
CA VAL A 18 7.24 -15.13 -3.70
C VAL A 18 7.34 -13.71 -4.27
N SER A 19 7.28 -13.54 -5.59
CA SER A 19 7.29 -12.23 -6.24
C SER A 19 6.10 -11.37 -5.81
N ALA A 20 4.89 -11.95 -5.82
CA ALA A 20 3.69 -11.26 -5.35
C ALA A 20 3.81 -10.84 -3.88
N LEU A 21 4.33 -11.72 -3.01
CA LEU A 21 4.58 -11.42 -1.61
C LEU A 21 5.59 -10.28 -1.44
N ILE A 22 6.70 -10.29 -2.18
CA ILE A 22 7.70 -9.20 -2.15
C ILE A 22 7.06 -7.88 -2.55
N CYS A 23 6.25 -7.85 -3.62
CA CYS A 23 5.56 -6.64 -4.06
C CYS A 23 4.60 -6.10 -2.99
N VAL A 24 3.81 -6.97 -2.36
CA VAL A 24 2.86 -6.57 -1.31
C VAL A 24 3.60 -6.08 -0.06
N VAL A 25 4.63 -6.80 0.38
CA VAL A 25 5.42 -6.42 1.57
C VAL A 25 6.16 -5.11 1.33
N TYR A 26 6.81 -4.96 0.17
CA TYR A 26 7.48 -3.72 -0.19
C TYR A 26 6.49 -2.55 -0.26
N GLY A 27 5.34 -2.76 -0.91
CA GLY A 27 4.25 -1.80 -0.95
C GLY A 27 3.83 -1.39 0.46
N ALA A 28 3.49 -2.35 1.33
CA ALA A 28 3.07 -2.08 2.70
C ALA A 28 4.13 -1.34 3.54
N VAL A 29 5.41 -1.70 3.40
CA VAL A 29 6.51 -1.05 4.14
C VAL A 29 6.79 0.37 3.61
N ASN A 30 6.63 0.59 2.31
CA ASN A 30 6.97 1.85 1.66
C ASN A 30 5.78 2.79 1.47
N TRP A 31 4.54 2.32 1.67
CA TRP A 31 3.30 3.06 1.43
C TRP A 31 3.22 4.36 2.25
N ASN A 32 3.77 4.36 3.47
CA ASN A 32 3.70 5.50 4.40
C ASN A 32 5.01 6.30 4.51
N LYS A 33 5.98 6.07 3.62
CA LYS A 33 7.30 6.75 3.67
C LYS A 33 7.39 8.02 2.83
N GLY A 34 6.42 8.25 1.95
CA GLY A 34 6.32 9.46 1.12
C GLY A 34 5.29 10.45 1.63
N ASP A 35 4.71 10.22 2.81
CA ASP A 35 3.86 11.20 3.46
C ASP A 35 4.79 12.29 3.98
N GLU A 36 4.82 13.42 3.27
CA GLU A 36 5.42 14.63 3.81
C GLU A 36 4.73 14.88 5.15
N ALA A 37 5.51 15.11 6.21
CA ALA A 37 4.94 15.46 7.50
C ALA A 37 4.00 16.64 7.27
N LEU A 38 2.70 16.44 7.55
CA LEU A 38 1.67 17.47 7.42
C LEU A 38 2.23 18.75 8.03
N LYS A 39 2.39 19.79 7.20
CA LYS A 39 2.83 21.08 7.72
C LYS A 39 1.77 21.56 8.70
N ASP A 40 2.21 22.25 9.75
CA ASP A 40 1.29 22.79 10.75
C ASP A 40 0.22 23.71 10.10
N GLU A 41 0.55 24.38 8.99
CA GLU A 41 -0.39 25.15 8.15
C GLU A 41 -1.51 24.29 7.54
N ASP A 42 -1.23 23.07 7.07
CA ASP A 42 -2.24 22.18 6.49
C ASP A 42 -3.17 21.62 7.57
N LEU A 43 -2.65 21.42 8.79
CA LEU A 43 -3.42 20.98 9.95
C LEU A 43 -4.36 22.06 10.47
N ASP A 44 -3.95 23.32 10.45
CA ASP A 44 -4.77 24.43 10.94
C ASP A 44 -5.87 24.79 9.93
N TRP A 45 -5.58 24.80 8.63
CA TRP A 45 -6.61 24.93 7.60
C TRP A 45 -7.67 23.81 7.67
N ALA A 46 -7.25 22.56 7.88
CA ALA A 46 -8.18 21.42 7.98
C ALA A 46 -9.07 21.48 9.24
N LYS A 47 -8.63 22.15 10.31
CA LYS A 47 -9.45 22.39 11.52
C LYS A 47 -10.42 23.54 11.30
N GLU A 48 -9.98 24.64 10.69
CA GLU A 48 -10.84 25.77 10.37
C GLU A 48 -11.97 25.35 9.44
N GLU A 49 -11.67 24.62 8.34
CA GLU A 49 -12.71 24.16 7.41
C GLU A 49 -13.74 23.25 8.10
N LYS A 50 -13.30 22.31 8.95
CA LYS A 50 -14.23 21.45 9.71
C LYS A 50 -15.13 22.25 10.65
N THR A 51 -14.58 23.26 11.31
CA THR A 51 -15.31 24.09 12.26
C THR A 51 -16.34 24.95 11.52
N GLU A 52 -15.95 25.56 10.40
CA GLU A 52 -16.84 26.37 9.56
C GLU A 52 -18.00 25.55 8.97
N VAL A 53 -17.75 24.29 8.59
CA VAL A 53 -18.78 23.38 8.05
C VAL A 53 -19.73 22.90 9.14
N GLU A 54 -19.24 22.62 10.35
CA GLU A 54 -20.07 22.21 11.50
C GLU A 54 -20.93 23.36 12.03
N ASP A 55 -20.40 24.58 12.09
CA ASP A 55 -21.13 25.78 12.53
C ASP A 55 -22.17 26.27 11.50
N ALA A 56 -22.05 25.85 10.23
CA ALA A 56 -22.98 26.19 9.15
C ALA A 56 -24.17 25.20 9.00
N LEU A 57 -24.23 24.14 9.81
CA LEU A 57 -25.28 23.10 9.81
C LEU A 57 -26.32 23.33 10.92
#